data_AF-A0A953QZB3-F1
#
_entry.id   AF-A0A953QZB3-F1
#
_cell.length_a   1.000
_cell.length_b   1.000
_cell.length_c   1.000
_cell.angle_alpha   90.00
_cell.angle_beta   90.00
_cell.angle_gamma   90.00
#
_symmetry.space_group_name_H-M   'P 1'
#
loop_
_entity.id
_entity.type
_entity.pdbx_description
1 polymer ?
#
loop_
_entity_poly.entity_id
_entity_poly.type
_entity_poly.pdbx_seq_one_letter_code
_entity_poly.pdbx_strand_id
1 'polypeptide(L)'
;MPMKNPPHPGGFVLRQCIEPLGLSITQAAAALGVTRTTLSELVNGKRGISPEMAVRLSKVFGGNAATWLTQQAHYDLAQVRADRIKLKRLELV
;
A
#
# COMPACT_ATOMS: atom_id res chain seq x y z
N MET A 1 -17.89 -9.12 -1.36
CA MET A 1 -16.95 -10.22 -1.71
C MET A 1 -15.54 -9.64 -1.71
N PRO A 2 -14.55 -10.22 -1.01
CA PRO A 2 -13.17 -9.76 -1.14
C PRO A 2 -12.73 -9.97 -2.60
N MET A 3 -12.12 -8.95 -3.21
CA MET A 3 -11.64 -9.04 -4.59
C MET A 3 -10.67 -10.21 -4.72
N LYS A 4 -10.81 -11.01 -5.79
CA LYS A 4 -9.98 -12.21 -6.04
C LYS A 4 -8.50 -11.88 -6.30
N ASN A 5 -8.19 -10.62 -6.61
CA ASN A 5 -6.83 -10.11 -6.78
C ASN A 5 -6.82 -8.58 -6.59
N PRO A 6 -6.80 -8.06 -5.36
CA PRO A 6 -6.69 -6.62 -5.12
C PRO A 6 -5.39 -6.08 -5.76
N PRO A 7 -5.42 -4.92 -6.43
CA PRO A 7 -4.23 -4.31 -6.98
C PRO A 7 -3.30 -3.79 -5.87
N HIS A 8 -2.00 -3.73 -6.14
CA HIS A 8 -1.04 -3.16 -5.21
C HIS A 8 -1.39 -1.70 -4.89
N PRO A 9 -1.52 -1.29 -3.62
CA PRO A 9 -2.02 0.03 -3.25
C PRO A 9 -1.10 1.19 -3.68
N GLY A 10 0.19 0.93 -3.89
CA GLY A 10 1.11 1.90 -4.51
C GLY A 10 0.65 2.43 -5.88
N GLY A 11 -0.02 1.60 -6.70
CA GLY A 11 -0.60 2.07 -7.96
C GLY A 11 -1.78 3.03 -7.76
N PHE A 12 -2.49 2.89 -6.63
CA PHE A 12 -3.54 3.83 -6.23
C PHE A 12 -2.92 5.18 -5.80
N VAL A 13 -1.83 5.17 -5.04
CA VAL A 13 -1.08 6.38 -4.67
C VAL A 13 -0.70 7.19 -5.91
N LEU A 14 -0.21 6.53 -6.96
CA LEU A 14 0.12 7.21 -8.22
C LEU A 14 -1.11 7.87 -8.86
N ARG A 15 -2.15 7.08 -9.13
CA ARG A 15 -3.30 7.53 -9.92
C ARG A 15 -4.26 8.46 -9.19
N GLN A 16 -4.32 8.38 -7.87
CA GLN A 16 -5.33 9.09 -7.07
C GLN A 16 -4.73 10.21 -6.22
N CYS A 17 -3.41 10.23 -6.02
CA CYS A 17 -2.76 11.27 -5.25
C CYS A 17 -1.77 12.07 -6.10
N ILE A 18 -0.87 11.41 -6.83
CA ILE A 18 0.24 12.09 -7.51
C ILE A 18 -0.22 12.71 -8.85
N GLU A 19 -0.83 11.91 -9.73
CA GLU A 19 -1.27 12.34 -11.07
C GLU A 19 -2.32 13.46 -11.03
N PRO A 20 -3.36 13.43 -10.17
CA PRO A 20 -4.37 14.49 -10.13
C PRO A 20 -3.82 15.85 -9.67
N LEU A 21 -2.72 15.84 -8.92
CA LEU A 21 -2.03 17.05 -8.47
C LEU A 21 -0.96 17.52 -9.46
N GLY A 22 -0.77 16.81 -10.59
CA GLY A 22 0.25 17.14 -11.60
C GLY A 22 1.69 17.02 -11.08
N LEU A 23 1.91 16.23 -10.02
CA LEU A 23 3.23 16.12 -9.39
C LEU A 23 4.09 15.08 -10.11
N SER A 24 5.37 15.40 -10.29
CA SER A 24 6.37 14.39 -10.61
C SER A 24 6.64 13.48 -9.39
N ILE A 25 7.16 12.27 -9.64
CA ILE A 25 7.62 11.36 -8.56
C ILE A 25 8.64 12.04 -7.64
N THR A 26 9.50 12.90 -8.20
CA THR A 26 10.49 13.64 -7.39
C THR A 26 9.83 14.63 -6.44
N GLN A 27 8.86 15.41 -6.91
CA GLN A 27 8.13 16.38 -6.08
C GLN A 27 7.28 15.69 -5.01
N ALA A 28 6.58 14.61 -5.37
CA ALA A 28 5.80 13.83 -4.42
C ALA A 28 6.68 13.15 -3.36
N ALA A 29 7.86 12.65 -3.74
CA ALA A 29 8.80 12.05 -2.79
C ALA A 29 9.32 13.08 -1.78
N ALA A 30 9.65 14.28 -2.25
CA ALA A 30 10.05 15.39 -1.40
C ALA A 30 8.94 15.78 -0.41
N ALA A 31 7.68 15.90 -0.87
CA ALA A 31 6.54 16.21 -0.01
C ALA A 31 6.32 15.13 1.07
N LEU A 32 6.53 13.85 0.73
CA LEU A 32 6.45 12.72 1.67
C LEU A 32 7.68 12.55 2.56
N GLY A 33 8.74 13.35 2.35
CA GLY A 33 10.00 13.25 3.07
C GLY A 33 10.75 11.93 2.85
N VAL A 34 10.58 11.29 1.69
CA VAL A 34 11.26 10.04 1.31
C VAL A 34 12.17 10.23 0.10
N THR A 35 13.04 9.27 -0.15
CA THR A 35 13.83 9.28 -1.39
C THR A 35 12.92 9.04 -2.60
N ARG A 36 13.31 9.60 -3.75
CA ARG A 36 12.65 9.32 -5.04
C ARG A 36 12.58 7.81 -5.32
N THR A 37 13.63 7.06 -5.00
CA THR A 37 13.68 5.61 -5.17
C THR A 37 12.62 4.91 -4.33
N THR A 38 12.46 5.28 -3.05
CA THR A 38 11.44 4.73 -2.17
C THR A 38 10.03 4.91 -2.75
N LEU A 39 9.71 6.12 -3.20
CA LEU A 39 8.40 6.38 -3.79
C LEU A 39 8.24 5.66 -5.14
N SER A 40 9.28 5.63 -5.97
CA SER A 40 9.27 4.91 -7.25
C SER A 40 9.02 3.41 -7.07
N GLU A 41 9.66 2.77 -6.10
CA GLU A 41 9.41 1.36 -5.78
C GLU A 41 7.97 1.13 -5.30
N LEU A 42 7.45 2.04 -4.47
CA LEU A 42 6.09 1.97 -3.97
C LEU A 42 5.08 2.04 -5.12
N VAL A 43 5.14 3.07 -5.97
CA VAL A 43 4.15 3.27 -7.06
C VAL A 43 4.21 2.18 -8.12
N ASN A 44 5.38 1.54 -8.30
CA ASN A 44 5.57 0.41 -9.20
C ASN A 44 5.29 -0.95 -8.55
N GLY A 45 4.77 -0.99 -7.32
CA GLY A 45 4.38 -2.22 -6.63
C GLY A 45 5.53 -3.12 -6.18
N LYS A 46 6.75 -2.58 -6.11
CA LYS A 46 7.94 -3.30 -5.62
C LYS A 46 8.12 -3.17 -4.11
N ARG A 47 7.46 -2.19 -3.49
CA ARG A 47 7.50 -1.90 -2.05
C ARG A 47 6.08 -1.66 -1.56
N GLY A 48 5.71 -2.28 -0.44
CA GLY A 48 4.42 -2.04 0.23
C GLY A 48 4.37 -0.74 1.02
N ILE A 49 3.16 -0.37 1.46
CA ILE A 49 2.91 0.75 2.37
C ILE A 49 3.16 0.30 3.81
N SER A 50 4.21 0.82 4.44
CA SER A 50 4.46 0.65 5.88
C SER A 50 3.54 1.56 6.72
N PRO A 51 3.39 1.33 8.04
CA PRO A 51 2.66 2.26 8.92
C PRO A 51 3.18 3.69 8.86
N GLU A 52 4.50 3.86 8.81
CA GLU A 52 5.11 5.18 8.68
C GLU A 52 4.76 5.84 7.34
N MET A 53 4.80 5.09 6.23
CA MET A 53 4.38 5.58 4.92
C MET A 53 2.89 5.95 4.91
N ALA A 54 2.03 5.15 5.54
CA ALA A 54 0.60 5.42 5.65
C ALA A 54 0.31 6.75 6.35
N VAL A 55 1.06 7.05 7.43
CA VAL A 55 0.98 8.36 8.12
C VAL A 55 1.48 9.49 7.22
N ARG A 56 2.59 9.30 6.50
CA ARG A 56 3.11 10.30 5.54
C ARG A 56 2.09 10.59 4.43
N LEU A 57 1.49 9.56 3.84
CA LEU A 57 0.45 9.69 2.82
C LEU A 57 -0.78 10.44 3.35
N SER A 58 -1.26 10.10 4.55
CA SER A 58 -2.39 10.78 5.19
C SER A 58 -2.12 12.27 5.44
N LYS A 59 -0.89 12.62 5.88
CA LYS A 59 -0.50 14.01 6.09
C LYS A 59 -0.37 14.83 4.80
N VAL A 60 0.10 14.23 3.72
CA VAL A 60 0.38 14.94 2.46
C VAL A 60 -0.82 14.99 1.53
N PHE A 61 -1.55 13.88 1.39
CA PHE A 61 -2.66 13.75 0.44
C PHE A 61 -4.03 13.68 1.11
N GLY A 62 -4.09 13.71 2.44
CA GLY A 62 -5.32 13.54 3.20
C GLY A 62 -5.75 12.08 3.34
N GLY A 63 -6.96 11.89 3.89
CA GLY A 63 -7.50 10.57 4.21
C GLY A 63 -6.93 9.98 5.51
N ASN A 64 -7.16 8.69 5.73
CA ASN A 64 -6.80 7.99 6.97
C ASN A 64 -5.66 6.98 6.75
N ALA A 65 -4.62 7.03 7.61
CA ALA A 65 -3.52 6.08 7.62
C ALA A 65 -3.99 4.61 7.73
N ALA A 66 -5.03 4.34 8.52
CA ALA A 66 -5.59 2.99 8.66
C ALA A 66 -6.12 2.45 7.33
N THR A 67 -6.75 3.30 6.51
CA THR A 67 -7.27 2.90 5.19
C THR A 67 -6.15 2.42 4.26
N TRP A 68 -5.00 3.08 4.26
CA TRP A 68 -3.83 2.66 3.47
C TRP A 68 -3.31 1.28 3.91
N LEU A 69 -3.24 1.06 5.24
CA LEU A 69 -2.81 -0.23 5.79
C LEU A 69 -3.81 -1.35 5.52
N THR A 70 -5.12 -1.07 5.56
CA THR A 70 -6.14 -2.05 5.19
C THR A 70 -5.98 -2.46 3.73
N GLN A 71 -5.76 -1.51 2.81
CA GLN A 71 -5.52 -1.84 1.40
C GLN A 71 -4.25 -2.69 1.21
N GLN A 72 -3.16 -2.34 1.91
CA GLN A 72 -1.92 -3.13 1.89
C GLN A 72 -2.15 -4.54 2.42
N ALA A 73 -2.85 -4.69 3.55
CA ALA A 73 -3.14 -6.00 4.13
C ALA A 73 -3.98 -6.87 3.18
N HIS A 74 -4.98 -6.28 2.49
CA HIS A 74 -5.73 -7.01 1.47
C HIS A 74 -4.86 -7.48 0.31
N TYR A 75 -3.95 -6.62 -0.17
CA TYR A 75 -2.98 -6.99 -1.20
C TYR A 75 -2.07 -8.13 -0.74
N ASP A 76 -1.44 -7.99 0.42
CA ASP A 76 -0.49 -8.96 0.97
C ASP A 76 -1.15 -10.33 1.17
N LEU A 77 -2.35 -10.35 1.77
CA LEU A 77 -3.12 -11.58 1.96
C LEU A 77 -3.47 -12.28 0.64
N ALA A 78 -3.74 -11.51 -0.43
CA ALA A 78 -4.03 -12.08 -1.74
C ALA A 78 -2.79 -12.65 -2.45
N GLN A 79 -1.58 -12.18 -2.10
CA GLN A 79 -0.33 -12.78 -2.59
C GLN A 79 0.00 -14.10 -1.88
N VAL A 80 -0.59 -14.36 -0.72
CA VAL A 80 -0.38 -15.60 0.02
C VAL A 80 -1.24 -16.74 -0.56
N ARG A 81 -0.55 -17.79 -1.02
CA ARG A 81 -1.19 -19.05 -1.42
C ARG A 81 -1.54 -19.89 -0.21
N ALA A 82 -2.76 -19.69 0.32
CA ALA A 82 -3.24 -20.35 1.54
C ALA A 82 -3.19 -21.88 1.47
N ASP A 83 -3.39 -22.46 0.29
CA ASP A 83 -3.31 -23.91 0.01
C ASP A 83 -1.93 -24.51 0.30
N ARG A 84 -0.87 -23.69 0.28
CA ARG A 84 0.50 -24.12 0.62
C ARG A 84 0.73 -24.18 2.13
N ILE A 85 -0.11 -23.54 2.94
CA ILE A 85 0.05 -23.44 4.39
C ILE A 85 -0.82 -24.53 5.04
N LYS A 86 -0.24 -25.71 5.25
CA LYS A 86 -0.94 -26.86 5.85
C LYS A 86 -0.83 -26.82 7.38
N LEU A 87 -1.88 -26.36 8.04
CA LEU A 87 -1.97 -26.26 9.49
C LEU A 87 -3.25 -26.90 10.00
N LYS A 88 -3.23 -27.37 11.25
CA LYS A 88 -4.45 -27.82 11.95
C LYS A 88 -5.03 -26.65 12.74
N ARG A 89 -6.34 -26.44 12.65
CA ARG A 89 -7.06 -25.48 13.48
C ARG A 89 -7.03 -25.99 14.92
N LEU A 90 -6.66 -25.13 15.87
CA LEU A 90 -6.85 -25.43 17.28
C LEU A 90 -8.32 -25.20 17.63
N GLU A 91 -8.94 -26.17 18.27
CA GLU A 91 -10.26 -26.03 18.88
C GLU A 91 -10.06 -25.74 20.37
N LEU A 92 -10.73 -24.70 20.86
CA LEU A 92 -10.78 -24.43 22.29
C LEU A 92 -11.67 -25.49 22.93
N VAL A 93 -11.15 -26.19 23.94
CA VAL A 93 -11.89 -27.12 24.81
C VAL A 93 -12.81 -26.33 25.74
#